data_AF-A0A957J1U5-F1
#
_entry.id   AF-A0A957J1U5-F1
#
_cell.length_a   1.000
_cell.length_b   1.000
_cell.length_c   1.000
_cell.angle_alpha   90.00
_cell.angle_beta   90.00
_cell.angle_gamma   90.00
#
_symmetry.space_group_name_H-M   'P 1'
#
loop_
_entity.id
_entity.type
_entity.pdbx_description
1 polymer ?
#
loop_
_entity_poly.entity_id
_entity_poly.type
_entity_poly.pdbx_seq_one_letter_code
_entity_poly.pdbx_strand_id
1 'polypeptide(L)'
;MSGNESRLKAISAVVNYQPISAPLNFAETPTSELFAINVFNSKVMKQRLPKAVYKSLMDTINKGKMLDISTADAVAAAMKDWAIEKGATHYAHVFYPLTGLTAEKHDSFLSPNG
;
A
#
# COMPACT_ATOMS: atom_id res chain seq x y z
N MET A 1 -35.11 32.79 -16.13
CA MET A 1 -34.44 32.16 -14.98
C MET A 1 -32.95 32.15 -15.24
N SER A 2 -32.20 33.11 -14.68
CA SER A 2 -30.74 33.18 -14.82
C SER A 2 -30.09 32.13 -13.92
N GLY A 3 -29.96 30.90 -14.42
CA GLY A 3 -29.21 29.86 -13.72
C GLY A 3 -27.75 30.27 -13.58
N ASN A 4 -27.23 30.26 -12.35
CA ASN A 4 -25.83 30.54 -12.05
C ASN A 4 -24.91 29.75 -13.02
N GLU A 5 -24.09 30.45 -13.80
CA GLU A 5 -23.25 29.86 -14.86
C GLU A 5 -22.37 28.72 -14.35
N SER A 6 -21.83 28.85 -13.13
CA SER A 6 -21.02 27.81 -12.48
C SER A 6 -21.82 26.54 -12.23
N ARG A 7 -23.10 26.67 -11.86
CA ARG A 7 -24.01 25.51 -11.70
C ARG A 7 -24.27 24.83 -13.03
N LEU A 8 -24.49 25.59 -14.11
CA LEU A 8 -24.73 25.02 -15.44
C LEU A 8 -23.49 24.28 -15.96
N LYS A 9 -22.29 24.84 -15.74
CA LYS A 9 -21.00 24.17 -16.07
C LYS A 9 -20.82 22.87 -15.30
N ALA A 10 -21.10 22.87 -14.00
CA ALA A 10 -21.01 21.66 -13.18
C ALA A 10 -21.99 20.56 -13.64
N ILE A 11 -23.24 20.94 -13.96
CA ILE A 11 -24.22 20.00 -14.51
C ILE A 11 -23.74 19.43 -15.84
N SER A 12 -23.24 20.27 -16.75
CA SER A 12 -22.72 19.81 -18.04
C SER A 12 -21.52 18.87 -17.89
N ALA A 13 -20.63 19.11 -16.93
CA ALA A 13 -19.47 18.26 -16.68
C ALA A 13 -19.87 16.86 -16.18
N VAL A 14 -20.87 16.77 -15.30
CA VAL A 14 -21.36 15.48 -14.79
C VAL A 14 -22.11 14.70 -15.87
N VAL A 15 -22.99 15.37 -16.63
CA VAL A 15 -23.79 14.72 -17.68
C VAL A 15 -22.92 14.16 -18.80
N ASN A 16 -21.83 14.86 -19.14
CA ASN A 16 -20.94 14.48 -20.23
C ASN A 16 -19.70 13.70 -19.75
N TYR A 17 -19.65 13.30 -18.48
CA TYR A 17 -18.52 12.53 -17.96
C TYR A 17 -18.40 11.19 -18.70
N GLN A 18 -17.20 10.93 -19.22
CA GLN A 18 -16.83 9.64 -19.79
C GLN A 18 -15.72 9.03 -18.93
N PRO A 19 -15.85 7.76 -18.50
CA PRO A 19 -14.79 7.08 -17.78
C PRO A 19 -13.49 7.06 -18.58
N ILE A 20 -12.38 7.35 -17.91
CA ILE A 20 -11.04 7.37 -18.54
C ILE A 20 -10.58 5.94 -18.92
N SER A 21 -11.08 4.94 -18.22
CA SER A 21 -10.71 3.53 -18.42
C SER A 21 -11.95 2.65 -18.51
N ALA A 22 -11.84 1.57 -19.29
CA ALA A 22 -12.86 0.53 -19.35
C ALA A 22 -13.12 -0.07 -17.95
N PRO A 23 -14.35 -0.52 -17.68
CA PRO A 23 -14.66 -1.23 -16.43
C PRO A 23 -13.87 -2.53 -16.35
N LEU A 24 -13.53 -2.94 -15.13
CA LEU A 24 -12.83 -4.20 -14.89
C LEU A 24 -13.70 -5.38 -15.34
N ASN A 25 -13.12 -6.25 -16.16
CA ASN A 25 -13.74 -7.50 -16.56
C ASN A 25 -13.28 -8.64 -15.64
N PHE A 26 -14.12 -8.98 -14.66
CA PHE A 26 -13.80 -10.06 -13.71
C PHE A 26 -13.88 -11.47 -14.28
N ALA A 27 -14.41 -11.64 -15.50
CA ALA A 27 -14.34 -12.92 -16.21
C ALA A 27 -12.95 -13.14 -16.82
N GLU A 28 -12.29 -12.07 -17.28
CA GLU A 28 -10.93 -12.12 -17.83
C GLU A 28 -9.86 -12.01 -16.73
N THR A 29 -10.10 -11.20 -15.70
CA THR A 29 -9.17 -11.00 -14.58
C THR A 29 -9.84 -11.38 -13.27
N PRO A 30 -9.62 -12.60 -12.76
CA PRO A 30 -10.18 -13.05 -11.50
C PRO A 30 -9.78 -12.14 -10.34
N THR A 31 -10.69 -11.91 -9.40
CA THR A 31 -10.43 -11.09 -8.19
C THR A 31 -9.23 -11.60 -7.38
N SER A 32 -8.95 -12.90 -7.41
CA SER A 32 -7.78 -13.50 -6.75
C SER A 32 -6.45 -12.99 -7.29
N GLU A 33 -6.40 -12.54 -8.54
CA GLU A 33 -5.22 -11.95 -9.17
C GLU A 33 -5.05 -10.47 -8.84
N LEU A 34 -6.10 -9.79 -8.39
CA LEU A 34 -6.09 -8.36 -8.03
C LEU A 34 -5.97 -8.16 -6.52
N PHE A 35 -6.56 -9.07 -5.74
CA PHE A 35 -6.60 -8.95 -4.29
C PHE A 35 -5.22 -9.07 -3.67
N ALA A 36 -4.88 -8.11 -2.80
CA ALA A 36 -3.64 -8.07 -2.02
C ALA A 36 -2.33 -8.09 -2.84
N ILE A 37 -2.37 -7.75 -4.15
CA ILE A 37 -1.17 -7.72 -4.99
C ILE A 37 -0.10 -6.77 -4.50
N ASN A 38 -0.49 -5.65 -3.88
CA ASN A 38 0.40 -4.62 -3.33
C ASN A 38 0.43 -4.66 -1.80
N VAL A 39 0.25 -5.84 -1.22
CA VAL A 39 0.35 -6.06 0.24
C VAL A 39 1.46 -7.07 0.50
N PHE A 40 2.41 -6.70 1.37
CA PHE A 40 3.45 -7.62 1.86
C PHE A 40 2.85 -8.59 2.88
N ASN A 41 1.95 -9.45 2.42
CA ASN A 41 1.14 -10.35 3.22
C ASN A 41 1.91 -11.61 3.66
N SER A 42 1.26 -12.48 4.45
CA SER A 42 1.85 -13.73 4.96
C SER A 42 2.40 -14.66 3.86
N LYS A 43 1.74 -14.76 2.70
CA LYS A 43 2.21 -15.57 1.57
C LYS A 43 3.52 -15.01 1.02
N VAL A 44 3.59 -13.69 0.80
CA VAL A 44 4.80 -13.01 0.33
C VAL A 44 5.92 -13.12 1.36
N MET A 45 5.61 -12.87 2.64
CA MET A 45 6.55 -13.02 3.75
C MET A 45 7.15 -14.43 3.81
N LYS A 46 6.34 -15.48 3.66
CA LYS A 46 6.80 -16.88 3.68
C LYS A 46 7.72 -17.21 2.51
N GLN A 47 7.54 -16.57 1.36
CA GLN A 47 8.36 -16.77 0.16
C GLN A 47 9.71 -16.05 0.26
N ARG A 48 9.76 -14.89 0.93
CA ARG A 48 10.94 -14.02 0.95
C ARG A 48 11.77 -14.10 2.22
N LEU A 49 11.16 -14.40 3.36
CA LEU A 49 11.85 -14.41 4.64
C LEU A 49 12.44 -15.80 4.95
N PRO A 50 13.61 -15.86 5.60
CA PRO A 50 14.12 -17.10 6.18
C PRO A 50 13.09 -17.74 7.12
N LYS A 51 13.04 -19.08 7.15
CA LYS A 51 12.07 -19.83 7.96
C LYS A 51 12.05 -19.43 9.44
N ALA A 52 13.22 -19.14 10.01
CA ALA A 52 13.36 -18.70 11.40
C ALA A 52 12.74 -17.31 11.62
N VAL A 53 13.07 -16.35 10.75
CA VAL A 53 12.55 -14.96 10.78
C VAL A 53 11.03 -14.96 10.60
N TYR A 54 10.52 -15.68 9.60
CA TYR A 54 9.08 -15.81 9.37
C TYR A 54 8.36 -16.38 10.61
N LYS A 55 8.90 -17.44 11.21
CA LYS A 55 8.31 -18.06 12.40
C LYS A 55 8.33 -17.10 13.59
N SER A 56 9.44 -16.40 13.82
CA SER A 56 9.56 -15.40 14.89
C SER A 56 8.54 -14.28 14.72
N LEU A 57 8.41 -13.73 13.51
CA LEU A 57 7.42 -12.70 13.19
C LEU A 57 5.98 -13.18 13.39
N MET A 58 5.65 -14.40 12.95
CA MET A 58 4.32 -14.97 13.16
C MET A 58 4.00 -15.23 14.63
N ASP A 59 5.00 -15.59 15.43
CA ASP A 59 4.85 -15.71 16.88
C ASP A 59 4.59 -14.34 17.53
N THR A 60 5.28 -13.28 17.08
CA THR A 60 5.01 -11.90 17.52
C THR A 60 3.58 -11.47 17.17
N ILE A 61 3.15 -11.65 15.92
CA ILE A 61 1.82 -11.25 15.46
C ILE A 61 0.70 -12.03 16.18
N ASN A 62 0.81 -13.36 16.28
CA ASN A 62 -0.29 -14.20 16.75
C ASN A 62 -0.31 -14.38 18.28
N LYS A 63 0.85 -14.26 18.95
CA LYS A 63 0.99 -14.54 20.39
C LYS A 63 1.40 -13.31 21.20
N GLY A 64 1.58 -12.15 20.55
CA GLY A 64 1.99 -10.91 21.21
C GLY A 64 3.40 -10.98 21.80
N LYS A 65 4.28 -11.86 21.29
CA LYS A 65 5.68 -11.88 21.73
C LYS A 65 6.41 -10.62 21.29
N MET A 66 7.39 -10.18 22.06
CA MET A 66 8.24 -9.05 21.69
C MET A 66 8.91 -9.29 20.33
N LEU A 67 8.94 -8.26 19.48
CA LEU A 67 9.64 -8.30 18.21
C LEU A 67 11.15 -8.21 18.46
N ASP A 68 11.87 -9.20 17.98
CA ASP A 68 13.33 -9.17 17.99
C ASP A 68 13.87 -8.20 16.94
N ILE A 69 14.90 -7.41 17.31
CA ILE A 69 15.49 -6.39 16.43
C ILE A 69 16.08 -7.03 15.17
N SER A 70 16.75 -8.17 15.28
CA SER A 70 17.34 -8.85 14.11
C SER A 70 16.26 -9.38 13.16
N THR A 71 15.13 -9.86 13.70
CA THR A 71 13.94 -10.19 12.92
C THR A 71 13.38 -8.95 12.23
N ALA A 72 13.31 -7.81 12.92
CA ALA A 72 12.83 -6.56 12.34
C ALA A 72 13.69 -6.08 11.17
N ASP A 73 15.01 -6.09 11.32
CA ASP A 73 15.96 -5.69 10.26
C ASP A 73 15.84 -6.59 9.02
N ALA A 74 15.75 -7.91 9.22
CA ALA A 74 15.57 -8.86 8.13
C ALA A 74 14.23 -8.65 7.40
N VAL A 75 13.16 -8.35 8.14
CA VAL A 75 11.85 -8.03 7.56
C VAL A 75 11.89 -6.71 6.80
N ALA A 76 12.52 -5.67 7.35
CA ALA A 76 12.65 -4.37 6.72
C ALA A 76 13.41 -4.45 5.39
N ALA A 77 14.53 -5.19 5.36
CA ALA A 77 15.29 -5.42 4.14
C ALA A 77 14.45 -6.13 3.06
N ALA A 78 13.80 -7.25 3.41
CA ALA A 78 12.98 -8.00 2.47
C ALA A 78 11.75 -7.21 1.98
N MET A 79 11.15 -6.39 2.86
CA MET A 79 10.01 -5.53 2.53
C MET A 79 10.43 -4.40 1.60
N LYS A 80 11.58 -3.77 1.85
CA LYS A 80 12.16 -2.74 0.97
C LYS A 80 12.37 -3.30 -0.43
N ASP A 81 13.06 -4.43 -0.55
CA ASP A 81 13.38 -5.01 -1.85
C ASP A 81 12.10 -5.39 -2.62
N TRP A 82 11.12 -5.99 -1.94
CA TRP A 82 9.81 -6.28 -2.52
C TRP A 82 9.07 -5.02 -2.99
N ALA A 83 9.13 -3.93 -2.22
CA ALA A 83 8.47 -2.68 -2.57
C ALA A 83 9.13 -2.02 -3.77
N ILE A 84 10.47 -2.02 -3.83
CA ILE A 84 11.25 -1.49 -4.96
C ILE A 84 10.97 -2.27 -6.24
N GLU A 85 10.89 -3.61 -6.18
CA GLU A 85 10.49 -4.45 -7.34
C GLU A 85 9.11 -4.07 -7.88
N LYS A 86 8.23 -3.49 -7.04
CA LYS A 86 6.92 -2.98 -7.41
C LYS A 86 6.92 -1.51 -7.83
N GLY A 87 8.08 -0.88 -7.90
CA GLY A 87 8.25 0.53 -8.30
C GLY A 87 8.09 1.53 -7.16
N ALA A 88 8.07 1.09 -5.89
CA ALA A 88 8.05 2.02 -4.75
C ALA A 88 9.40 2.75 -4.62
N THR A 89 9.33 4.05 -4.36
CA THR A 89 10.51 4.92 -4.20
C THR A 89 10.66 5.52 -2.80
N HIS A 90 9.59 5.43 -1.99
CA HIS A 90 9.50 6.00 -0.65
C HIS A 90 8.82 4.99 0.29
N TYR A 91 9.02 5.18 1.59
CA TYR A 91 8.24 4.56 2.65
C TYR A 91 7.66 5.63 3.58
N ALA A 92 6.61 5.26 4.31
CA ALA A 92 6.00 6.14 5.29
C ALA A 92 5.50 5.34 6.50
N HIS A 93 5.60 5.95 7.69
CA HIS A 93 4.83 5.51 8.84
C HIS A 93 3.43 6.10 8.73
N VAL A 94 2.46 5.30 8.26
CA VAL A 94 1.06 5.71 8.18
C VAL A 94 0.39 5.45 9.52
N PHE A 95 -0.12 6.50 10.15
CA PHE A 95 -0.87 6.38 11.40
C PHE A 95 -2.02 7.39 11.47
N TYR A 96 -3.01 7.09 12.30
CA TYR A 96 -4.22 7.90 12.46
C TYR A 96 -4.22 8.56 13.84
N PRO A 97 -3.69 9.80 13.96
CA PRO A 97 -3.78 10.56 15.20
C PRO A 97 -5.22 10.96 15.56
N LEU A 98 -5.44 11.35 16.81
CA LEU A 98 -6.74 11.82 17.33
C LEU A 98 -7.22 13.16 16.75
N THR A 99 -6.56 13.67 15.70
CA THR A 99 -6.94 14.90 14.98
C THR A 99 -7.92 14.64 13.85
N GLY A 100 -8.27 13.38 13.57
CA GLY A 100 -9.21 13.01 12.51
C GLY A 100 -8.65 13.06 11.08
N LEU A 101 -7.34 13.28 10.94
CA LEU A 101 -6.62 13.24 9.66
C LEU A 101 -5.55 12.16 9.69
N THR A 102 -5.15 11.67 8.51
CA THR A 102 -4.02 10.73 8.40
C THR A 102 -2.72 11.51 8.53
N ALA A 103 -1.79 11.01 9.34
CA ALA A 103 -0.43 11.51 9.39
C ALA A 103 0.48 10.52 8.65
N GLU A 104 1.24 11.06 7.70
CA GLU A 104 2.26 10.35 6.96
C GLU A 104 3.42 11.29 6.66
N LYS A 105 4.63 10.73 6.64
CA LYS A 105 5.83 11.39 6.15
C LYS A 105 6.49 10.45 5.16
N HIS A 106 6.75 10.92 3.94
CA HIS A 106 7.35 10.12 2.88
C HIS A 106 8.87 10.30 2.93
N ASP A 107 9.59 9.24 3.26
CA ASP A 107 11.05 9.18 3.29
C ASP A 107 11.54 8.31 2.11
N SER A 108 12.54 8.79 1.37
CA SER A 108 13.07 8.06 0.20
C SER A 108 13.93 6.86 0.63
N PHE A 109 13.94 5.80 -0.17
CA PHE A 109 14.92 4.71 -0.01
C PHE A 109 16.35 5.12 -0.39
N LEU A 110 16.55 6.27 -1.04
CA LEU A 110 17.85 6.78 -1.43
C LEU A 110 18.65 7.21 -0.18
N SER A 111 19.87 6.67 -0.04
CA SER A 111 20.87 7.22 0.88
C SER A 111 21.95 7.90 0.05
N PRO A 112 22.21 9.21 0.22
CA PRO A 112 23.31 9.88 -0.46
C PRO A 112 24.63 9.24 -0.06
N ASN A 113 25.44 8.81 -1.02
CA ASN A 113 26.82 8.41 -0.77
C ASN A 113 27.63 9.70 -0.54
N GLY A 114 28.10 9.92 0.68
CA GLY A 114 29.04 10.99 1.02
C GLY A 114 30.48 10.61 0.72
#